data_AF-A0AA37BS61-F1
#
_entry.id   AF-A0AA37BS61-F1
#
_cell.length_a   1.000
_cell.length_b   1.000
_cell.length_c   1.000
_cell.angle_alpha   90.00
_cell.angle_beta   90.00
_cell.angle_gamma   90.00
#
_symmetry.space_group_name_H-M   'P 1'
#
loop_
_entity.id
_entity.type
_entity.pdbx_description
1 polymer ?
#
loop_
_entity_poly.entity_id
_entity_poly.type
_entity_poly.pdbx_seq_one_letter_code
_entity_poly.pdbx_strand_id
1 'polypeptide(L)'
;MEGRATSILRGIPFPVAASLLSSSLILTEGYAYYLIYLLGYTNQFPYLFAGLVGGISLFTFLGYLLHGRHSLAYKATAAVVLSAGSLLLVRAEHLVVPNTSLLAVTFMVTAVCMPIAHLYSPRLGVRGRIASSFLSSLLSVLIVLAFAVLYEASGQQNLAELLDALVYVSLAVTVAMFLSPFSSARREIRN
;
A
#
# COMPACT_ATOMS: atom_id res chain seq x y z
N MET A 1 -14.99 -1.62 -32.14
CA MET A 1 -14.76 -0.67 -31.02
C MET A 1 -13.85 -1.28 -29.93
N GLU A 2 -12.96 -2.22 -30.27
CA GLU A 2 -12.13 -2.95 -29.30
C GLU A 2 -10.75 -2.32 -29.03
N GLY A 3 -10.44 -1.18 -29.67
CA GLY A 3 -9.12 -0.54 -29.61
C GLY A 3 -8.96 0.63 -28.63
N ARG A 4 -10.01 1.03 -27.89
CA ARG A 4 -9.96 2.20 -26.98
C ARG A 4 -9.78 1.85 -25.51
N ALA A 5 -10.37 0.75 -25.03
CA ALA A 5 -10.22 0.34 -23.62
C ALA A 5 -8.77 -0.05 -23.26
N THR A 6 -8.01 -0.52 -24.26
CA THR A 6 -6.59 -0.91 -24.10
C THR A 6 -5.62 0.28 -24.05
N SER A 7 -6.03 1.50 -24.41
CA SER A 7 -5.15 2.68 -24.33
C SER A 7 -5.16 3.35 -22.96
N ILE A 8 -6.27 3.28 -22.22
CA ILE A 8 -6.41 3.93 -20.90
C ILE A 8 -5.51 3.25 -19.86
N LEU A 9 -5.45 1.91 -19.90
CA LEU A 9 -4.61 1.12 -18.99
C LEU A 9 -3.11 1.20 -19.33
N ARG A 10 -2.73 1.58 -20.56
CA ARG A 10 -1.34 1.91 -20.92
C ARG A 10 -0.88 3.26 -20.35
N GLY A 11 -1.79 4.08 -19.83
CA GLY A 11 -1.51 5.44 -19.37
C GLY A 11 -1.22 5.58 -17.87
N ILE A 12 -1.51 4.57 -17.05
CA ILE A 12 -1.23 4.65 -15.61
C ILE A 12 0.27 4.42 -15.39
N PRO A 13 1.03 5.42 -14.90
CA PRO A 13 2.43 5.23 -14.62
C PRO A 13 2.59 4.10 -13.63
N PHE A 14 3.48 3.16 -13.92
CA PHE A 14 3.76 1.99 -13.08
C PHE A 14 3.94 2.30 -11.57
N PRO A 15 4.57 3.42 -11.15
CA PRO A 15 4.63 3.83 -9.75
C PRO A 15 3.27 4.19 -9.12
N VAL A 16 2.35 4.75 -9.91
CA VAL A 16 1.01 5.13 -9.45
C VAL A 16 0.20 3.86 -9.15
N ALA A 17 0.31 2.86 -10.02
CA ALA A 17 -0.38 1.59 -9.85
C ALA A 17 0.08 0.82 -8.61
N ALA A 18 1.40 0.76 -8.38
CA ALA A 18 1.97 0.14 -7.17
C ALA A 18 1.52 0.84 -5.88
N SER A 19 1.46 2.18 -5.90
CA SER A 19 1.02 2.98 -4.76
C SER A 19 -0.48 2.86 -4.48
N LEU A 20 -1.31 2.79 -5.52
CA LEU A 20 -2.75 2.51 -5.37
C LEU A 20 -2.98 1.15 -4.71
N LEU A 21 -2.26 0.12 -5.18
CA LEU A 21 -2.34 -1.22 -4.61
C LEU A 21 -1.88 -1.26 -3.14
N SER A 22 -0.74 -0.63 -2.81
CA SER A 22 -0.25 -0.59 -1.42
C SER A 22 -1.21 0.16 -0.51
N SER A 23 -1.72 1.31 -0.95
CA SER A 23 -2.68 2.11 -0.19
C SER A 23 -3.96 1.34 0.06
N SER A 24 -4.47 0.64 -0.95
CA SER A 24 -5.66 -0.19 -0.79
C SER A 24 -5.46 -1.29 0.21
N LEU A 25 -4.34 -2.02 0.15
CA LEU A 25 -4.06 -3.10 1.10
C LEU A 25 -3.88 -2.57 2.52
N ILE A 26 -3.17 -1.46 2.69
CA ILE A 26 -3.04 -0.78 3.99
C ILE A 26 -4.40 -0.35 4.52
N LEU A 27 -5.27 0.19 3.67
CA LEU A 27 -6.62 0.60 4.06
C LEU A 27 -7.48 -0.62 4.41
N THR A 28 -7.42 -1.70 3.63
CA THR A 28 -8.16 -2.93 3.92
C THR A 28 -7.70 -3.57 5.24
N GLU A 29 -6.38 -3.62 5.51
CA GLU A 29 -5.85 -4.10 6.78
C GLU A 29 -6.22 -3.17 7.94
N GLY A 30 -6.06 -1.86 7.74
CA GLY A 30 -6.46 -0.85 8.71
C GLY A 30 -7.95 -0.90 9.04
N TYR A 31 -8.80 -1.21 8.06
CA TYR A 31 -10.22 -1.47 8.27
C TYR A 31 -10.46 -2.73 9.08
N ALA A 32 -9.84 -3.85 8.69
CA ALA A 32 -9.97 -5.13 9.38
C ALA A 32 -9.54 -5.05 10.86
N TYR A 33 -8.63 -4.13 11.18
CA TYR A 33 -8.15 -3.87 12.54
C TYR A 33 -8.85 -2.68 13.21
N TYR A 34 -9.93 -2.17 12.60
CA TYR A 34 -10.72 -1.03 13.06
C TYR A 34 -9.94 0.30 13.22
N LEU A 35 -8.73 0.40 12.69
CA LEU A 35 -7.88 1.59 12.77
C LEU A 35 -8.44 2.77 11.98
N ILE A 36 -9.14 2.50 10.88
CA ILE A 36 -9.77 3.54 10.06
C ILE A 36 -10.91 4.25 10.80
N TYR A 37 -11.60 3.56 11.70
CA TYR A 37 -12.65 4.17 12.51
C TYR A 37 -12.07 5.16 13.54
N LEU A 38 -10.79 5.01 13.89
CA LEU A 38 -10.05 5.97 14.73
C LEU A 38 -9.77 7.29 13.99
N LEU A 39 -10.00 7.38 12.68
CA LEU A 39 -9.88 8.63 11.93
C LEU A 39 -10.93 9.68 12.34
N GLY A 40 -11.95 9.33 13.12
CA GLY A 40 -12.81 10.33 13.77
C GLY A 40 -12.19 10.96 15.02
N TYR A 41 -11.11 10.37 15.56
CA TYR A 41 -10.42 10.79 16.78
C TYR A 41 -9.11 11.51 16.41
N THR A 42 -9.23 12.81 16.13
CA THR A 42 -8.13 13.68 15.64
C THR A 42 -6.86 13.65 16.50
N ASN A 43 -7.00 13.41 17.81
CA ASN A 43 -5.88 13.27 18.75
C ASN A 43 -4.93 12.09 18.42
N GLN A 44 -5.41 11.12 17.65
CA GLN A 44 -4.65 9.92 17.28
C GLN A 44 -3.95 10.05 15.92
N PHE A 45 -4.29 11.08 15.13
CA PHE A 45 -3.72 11.32 13.80
C PHE A 45 -2.19 11.37 13.79
N PRO A 46 -1.52 12.08 14.72
CA PRO A 46 -0.06 12.14 14.68
C PRO A 46 0.59 10.75 14.76
N TYR A 47 0.07 9.87 15.61
CA TYR A 47 0.60 8.52 15.80
C TYR A 47 0.26 7.60 14.63
N LEU A 48 -0.99 7.68 14.14
CA LEU A 48 -1.45 6.94 12.97
C LEU A 48 -0.60 7.28 11.75
N PHE A 49 -0.47 8.56 11.41
CA PHE A 49 0.31 9.01 10.26
C PHE A 49 1.81 8.79 10.44
N ALA A 50 2.37 8.96 11.64
CA ALA A 50 3.78 8.69 11.88
C ALA A 50 4.12 7.22 11.62
N GLY A 51 3.30 6.29 12.12
CA GLY A 51 3.49 4.86 11.86
C GLY A 51 3.31 4.51 10.38
N LEU A 52 2.27 5.04 9.71
CA LEU A 52 2.07 4.84 8.27
C LEU A 52 3.26 5.35 7.44
N VAL A 53 3.68 6.60 7.65
CA VAL A 53 4.80 7.21 6.92
C VAL A 53 6.09 6.44 7.16
N GLY A 54 6.40 6.13 8.42
CA GLY A 54 7.60 5.42 8.80
C GLY A 54 7.65 4.01 8.21
N GLY A 55 6.54 3.29 8.32
CA GLY A 55 6.43 1.92 7.84
C GLY A 55 6.46 1.82 6.31
N ILE A 56 5.67 2.64 5.59
CA ILE A 56 5.69 2.64 4.12
C ILE A 56 7.10 2.95 3.63
N SER A 57 7.77 3.95 4.21
CA SER A 57 9.11 4.35 3.80
C SER A 57 10.13 3.23 4.03
N LEU A 58 10.12 2.59 5.21
CA LEU A 58 11.04 1.52 5.53
C LEU A 58 10.77 0.27 4.69
N PHE A 59 9.53 -0.22 4.65
CA PHE A 59 9.20 -1.48 4.00
C PHE A 59 9.29 -1.40 2.48
N THR A 60 8.96 -0.25 1.89
CA THR A 60 9.21 0.01 0.47
C THR A 60 10.72 -0.01 0.18
N PHE A 61 11.52 0.68 0.99
CA PHE A 61 12.98 0.68 0.84
C PHE A 61 13.57 -0.73 0.97
N LEU A 62 13.17 -1.50 1.99
CA LEU A 62 13.60 -2.87 2.20
C LEU A 62 13.18 -3.77 1.03
N GLY A 63 11.97 -3.60 0.48
CA GLY A 63 11.49 -4.33 -0.68
C GLY A 63 12.41 -4.18 -1.89
N TYR A 64 12.87 -2.94 -2.15
CA TYR A 64 13.82 -2.59 -3.20
C TYR A 64 15.26 -3.00 -2.90
N LEU A 65 15.75 -2.81 -1.67
CA LEU A 65 17.12 -3.13 -1.28
C LEU A 65 17.38 -4.64 -1.32
N LEU A 66 16.40 -5.41 -0.84
CA LEU A 66 16.45 -6.85 -0.80
C LEU A 66 15.98 -7.50 -2.11
N HIS A 67 15.79 -6.72 -3.18
CA HIS A 67 15.39 -7.28 -4.48
C HIS A 67 16.51 -8.19 -5.02
N GLY A 68 16.16 -9.41 -5.41
CA GLY A 68 17.09 -10.44 -5.87
C GLY A 68 17.88 -11.17 -4.77
N ARG A 69 17.97 -10.62 -3.55
CA ARG A 69 18.64 -11.29 -2.41
C ARG A 69 17.75 -12.31 -1.69
N HIS A 70 16.46 -12.01 -1.60
CA HIS A 70 15.46 -12.89 -1.01
C HIS A 70 14.28 -13.08 -1.96
N SER A 71 13.65 -14.25 -1.86
CA SER A 71 12.47 -14.57 -2.66
C SER A 71 11.28 -13.68 -2.30
N LEU A 72 10.37 -13.49 -3.25
CA LEU A 72 9.08 -12.84 -2.99
C LEU A 72 8.33 -13.54 -1.84
N ALA A 73 8.39 -14.88 -1.80
CA ALA A 73 7.77 -15.68 -0.75
C ALA A 73 8.28 -15.28 0.64
N TYR A 74 9.60 -15.13 0.82
CA TYR A 74 10.18 -14.68 2.10
C TYR A 74 9.62 -13.32 2.54
N LYS A 75 9.53 -12.36 1.62
CA LYS A 75 9.01 -11.01 1.92
C LYS A 75 7.51 -11.04 2.20
N ALA A 76 6.76 -11.85 1.48
CA ALA A 76 5.34 -12.06 1.70
C ALA A 76 5.10 -12.70 3.08
N THR A 77 5.89 -13.71 3.46
CA THR A 77 5.83 -14.31 4.80
C THR A 77 6.18 -13.29 5.87
N ALA A 78 7.22 -12.48 5.68
CA ALA A 78 7.57 -11.42 6.64
C ALA A 78 6.42 -10.41 6.80
N ALA A 79 5.78 -9.98 5.71
CA ALA A 79 4.61 -9.11 5.75
C ALA A 79 3.44 -9.76 6.51
N VAL A 80 3.12 -11.02 6.21
CA VAL A 80 2.07 -11.77 6.91
C VAL A 80 2.37 -11.89 8.41
N VAL A 81 3.61 -12.17 8.80
CA VAL A 81 4.01 -12.26 10.22
C VAL A 81 3.87 -10.91 10.91
N LEU A 82 4.26 -9.81 10.26
CA LEU A 82 4.12 -8.47 10.82
C LEU A 82 2.65 -8.03 10.92
N SER A 83 1.83 -8.29 9.90
CA SER A 83 0.39 -8.04 9.96
C SER A 83 -0.27 -8.89 11.05
N ALA A 84 0.06 -10.17 11.16
CA ALA A 84 -0.41 -11.03 12.25
C ALA A 84 0.01 -10.51 13.63
N GLY A 85 1.26 -10.06 13.78
CA GLY A 85 1.76 -9.44 15.01
C GLY A 85 0.98 -8.17 15.37
N SER A 86 0.64 -7.35 14.38
CA SER A 86 -0.18 -6.15 14.59
C SER A 86 -1.61 -6.49 15.01
N LEU A 87 -2.21 -7.54 14.44
CA LEU A 87 -3.52 -8.04 14.87
C LEU A 87 -3.47 -8.53 16.32
N LEU A 88 -2.43 -9.27 16.71
CA LEU A 88 -2.27 -9.75 18.08
C LEU A 88 -2.16 -8.58 19.08
N LEU A 89 -1.42 -7.52 18.72
CA LEU A 89 -1.33 -6.30 19.53
C LEU A 89 -2.68 -5.60 19.66
N VAL A 90 -3.42 -5.42 18.57
CA VAL A 90 -4.77 -4.81 18.61
C VAL A 90 -5.74 -5.65 19.45
N ARG A 91 -5.64 -6.98 19.37
CA ARG A 91 -6.47 -7.90 20.17
C ARG A 91 -6.10 -7.88 21.65
N ALA A 92 -4.83 -7.71 22.00
CA ALA A 92 -4.37 -7.59 23.37
C ALA A 92 -4.88 -6.31 24.05
N GLU A 93 -5.06 -5.24 23.29
CA GLU A 93 -5.47 -3.91 23.78
C GLU A 93 -7.00 -3.72 23.85
N HIS A 94 -7.79 -4.81 23.83
CA HIS A 94 -9.26 -4.78 23.94
C HIS A 94 -9.95 -3.80 22.97
N LEU A 95 -9.54 -3.79 21.70
CA LEU A 95 -10.08 -2.99 20.57
C LEU A 95 -9.80 -1.47 20.61
N VAL A 96 -9.45 -0.89 21.76
CA VAL A 96 -9.05 0.52 21.85
C VAL A 96 -7.54 0.59 21.81
N VAL A 97 -6.98 0.95 20.66
CA VAL A 97 -5.53 1.01 20.48
C VAL A 97 -4.98 2.30 21.11
N PRO A 98 -4.13 2.23 22.15
CA PRO A 98 -3.48 3.41 22.72
C PRO A 98 -2.55 4.08 21.72
N ASN A 99 -2.32 5.39 21.84
CA ASN A 99 -1.43 6.15 20.94
C ASN A 99 -0.03 5.52 20.78
N THR A 100 0.53 4.97 21.87
CA THR A 100 1.83 4.30 21.89
C THR A 100 1.83 3.02 21.05
N SER A 101 0.77 2.22 21.14
CA SER A 101 0.61 0.97 20.39
C SER A 101 0.14 1.25 18.95
N LEU A 102 -0.59 2.35 18.72
CA LEU A 102 -1.14 2.74 17.42
C LEU A 102 -0.06 2.99 16.39
N LEU A 103 1.00 3.70 16.79
CA LEU A 103 2.16 3.92 15.93
C LEU A 103 2.78 2.59 15.49
N ALA A 104 2.97 1.65 16.43
CA ALA A 104 3.57 0.36 16.13
C ALA A 104 2.67 -0.47 15.21
N VAL A 105 1.37 -0.51 15.48
CA VAL A 105 0.38 -1.23 14.67
C VAL A 105 0.34 -0.67 13.25
N THR A 106 0.19 0.65 13.07
CA THR A 106 0.12 1.25 11.73
C THR A 106 1.44 1.12 10.99
N PHE A 107 2.57 1.12 11.70
CA PHE A 107 3.86 0.80 11.12
C PHE A 107 3.90 -0.64 10.57
N MET A 108 3.50 -1.65 11.36
CA MET A 108 3.56 -3.06 10.94
C MET A 108 2.58 -3.40 9.82
N VAL A 109 1.37 -2.82 9.81
CA VAL A 109 0.37 -3.01 8.74
C VAL A 109 0.93 -2.61 7.36
N THR A 110 1.86 -1.64 7.32
CA THR A 110 2.47 -1.22 6.05
C THR A 110 3.52 -2.19 5.51
N ALA A 111 3.80 -3.31 6.21
CA ALA A 111 4.76 -4.31 5.78
C ALA A 111 4.42 -4.92 4.42
N VAL A 112 3.16 -4.89 4.00
CA VAL A 112 2.70 -5.25 2.65
C VAL A 112 3.40 -4.47 1.54
N CYS A 113 3.92 -3.28 1.82
CA CYS A 113 4.70 -2.50 0.87
C CYS A 113 6.00 -3.20 0.45
N MET A 114 6.56 -4.07 1.29
CA MET A 114 7.81 -4.79 0.99
C MET A 114 7.69 -5.78 -0.19
N PRO A 115 6.75 -6.76 -0.17
CA PRO A 115 6.55 -7.65 -1.31
C PRO A 115 6.03 -6.91 -2.55
N ILE A 116 5.21 -5.87 -2.39
CA ILE A 116 4.78 -4.98 -3.47
C ILE A 116 6.02 -4.37 -4.14
N ALA A 117 6.82 -3.60 -3.40
CA ALA A 117 8.03 -2.96 -3.95
C ALA A 117 8.99 -3.96 -4.61
N HIS A 118 9.08 -5.21 -4.12
CA HIS A 118 9.85 -6.25 -4.79
C HIS A 118 9.34 -6.58 -6.20
N LEU A 119 8.02 -6.73 -6.39
CA LEU A 119 7.41 -6.96 -7.71
C LEU A 119 7.65 -5.79 -8.67
N TYR A 120 7.70 -4.57 -8.13
CA TYR A 120 7.83 -3.33 -8.91
C TYR A 120 9.29 -2.84 -9.06
N SER A 121 10.27 -3.53 -8.49
CA SER A 121 11.69 -3.13 -8.51
C SER A 121 12.47 -3.31 -9.83
N PRO A 122 12.15 -4.18 -10.80
CA PRO A 122 13.14 -4.56 -11.82
C PRO A 122 13.45 -3.48 -12.87
N ARG A 123 12.86 -2.26 -12.78
CA ARG A 123 13.00 -1.21 -13.81
C ARG A 123 13.61 0.11 -13.33
N LEU A 124 13.99 0.24 -12.06
CA LEU A 124 14.43 1.53 -11.50
C LEU A 124 15.88 1.47 -11.01
N GLY A 125 16.72 2.37 -11.53
CA GLY A 125 18.07 2.63 -10.99
C GLY A 125 18.03 3.08 -9.52
N VAL A 126 19.17 3.11 -8.82
CA VAL A 126 19.22 3.43 -7.36
C VAL A 126 18.50 4.74 -7.02
N ARG A 127 18.70 5.80 -7.81
CA ARG A 127 17.98 7.08 -7.66
C ARG A 127 16.47 6.95 -7.90
N GLY A 128 16.08 6.14 -8.88
CA GLY A 128 14.67 5.82 -9.17
C GLY A 128 14.01 5.01 -8.04
N ARG A 129 14.76 4.17 -7.33
CA ARG A 129 14.29 3.42 -6.16
C ARG A 129 14.01 4.34 -4.97
N ILE A 130 14.89 5.30 -4.71
CA ILE A 130 14.69 6.30 -3.64
C ILE A 130 13.50 7.22 -3.99
N ALA A 131 13.48 7.76 -5.20
CA ALA A 131 12.41 8.64 -5.66
C ALA A 131 11.06 7.93 -5.68
N SER A 132 11.00 6.67 -6.12
CA SER A 132 9.76 5.87 -6.10
C SER A 132 9.32 5.50 -4.70
N SER A 133 10.24 5.23 -3.77
CA SER A 133 9.89 4.99 -2.36
C SER A 133 9.25 6.22 -1.75
N PHE A 134 9.87 7.39 -1.95
CA PHE A 134 9.35 8.66 -1.46
C PHE A 134 8.01 9.01 -2.11
N LEU A 135 7.89 8.86 -3.43
CA LEU A 135 6.66 9.15 -4.17
C LEU A 135 5.54 8.18 -3.77
N SER A 136 5.85 6.90 -3.56
CA SER A 136 4.89 5.91 -3.10
C SER A 136 4.41 6.22 -1.69
N SER A 137 5.33 6.52 -0.75
CA SER A 137 4.97 6.96 0.60
C SER A 137 4.09 8.20 0.58
N LEU A 138 4.48 9.23 -0.18
CA LEU A 138 3.71 10.46 -0.29
C LEU A 138 2.32 10.21 -0.88
N LEU A 139 2.24 9.46 -1.97
CA LEU A 139 0.98 9.20 -2.66
C LEU A 139 0.06 8.29 -1.85
N SER A 140 0.62 7.32 -1.12
CA SER A 140 -0.14 6.48 -0.18
C SER A 140 -0.67 7.28 1.00
N VAL A 141 0.14 8.18 1.58
CA VAL A 141 -0.31 9.10 2.64
C VAL A 141 -1.41 10.02 2.13
N LEU A 142 -1.28 10.57 0.92
CA LEU A 142 -2.31 11.41 0.31
C LEU A 142 -3.61 10.65 0.06
N ILE A 143 -3.55 9.37 -0.36
CA ILE A 143 -4.74 8.53 -0.52
C ILE A 143 -5.41 8.28 0.83
N VAL A 144 -4.64 7.91 1.86
CA VAL A 144 -5.19 7.70 3.22
C VAL A 144 -5.79 8.99 3.76
N LEU A 145 -5.15 10.14 3.53
CA LEU A 145 -5.65 11.45 3.94
C LEU A 145 -6.94 11.83 3.20
N ALA A 146 -6.98 11.67 1.87
CA ALA A 146 -8.17 11.93 1.08
C ALA A 146 -9.34 11.05 1.54
N PHE A 147 -9.06 9.78 1.85
CA PHE A 147 -10.03 8.86 2.39
C PHE A 147 -10.51 9.27 3.79
N ALA A 148 -9.61 9.70 4.67
CA ALA A 148 -9.95 10.21 5.99
C ALA A 148 -10.89 11.43 5.90
N VAL A 149 -10.58 12.38 5.01
CA VAL A 149 -11.41 13.57 4.77
C VAL A 149 -12.80 13.19 4.22
N LEU A 150 -12.88 12.26 3.27
CA LEU A 150 -14.15 11.79 2.72
C LEU A 150 -14.98 11.01 3.75
N TYR A 151 -14.33 10.19 4.58
CA TYR A 151 -14.97 9.46 5.66
C TYR A 151 -15.55 10.42 6.71
N GLU A 152 -14.81 11.45 7.09
CA GLU A 152 -15.28 12.49 8.01
C GLU A 152 -16.43 13.30 7.39
N ALA A 153 -16.29 13.74 6.13
CA ALA A 153 -17.31 14.51 5.42
C ALA A 153 -18.62 13.73 5.19
N SER A 154 -18.56 12.40 5.08
CA SER A 154 -19.73 11.53 4.95
C SER A 154 -20.38 11.15 6.28
N GLY A 155 -19.97 11.78 7.38
CA GLY A 155 -20.50 11.46 8.71
C GLY A 155 -20.22 10.02 9.13
N GLN A 156 -19.13 9.43 8.62
CA GLN A 156 -18.69 8.06 8.89
C GLN A 156 -19.59 6.94 8.30
N GLN A 157 -20.52 7.28 7.40
CA GLN A 157 -21.53 6.32 6.91
C GLN A 157 -21.08 5.52 5.69
N ASN A 158 -20.28 6.10 4.80
CA ASN A 158 -20.01 5.52 3.47
C ASN A 158 -18.68 4.75 3.40
N LEU A 159 -18.20 4.25 4.54
CA LEU A 159 -16.88 3.67 4.65
C LEU A 159 -16.72 2.38 3.83
N ALA A 160 -17.73 1.51 3.87
CA ALA A 160 -17.74 0.25 3.14
C ALA A 160 -17.74 0.49 1.61
N GLU A 161 -18.56 1.42 1.12
CA GLU A 161 -18.65 1.75 -0.30
C GLU A 161 -17.33 2.33 -0.84
N LEU A 162 -16.69 3.22 -0.07
CA LEU A 162 -15.43 3.83 -0.46
C LEU A 162 -14.28 2.80 -0.46
N LEU A 163 -14.25 1.87 0.50
CA LEU A 163 -13.27 0.78 0.53
C LEU A 163 -13.48 -0.22 -0.61
N ASP A 164 -14.72 -0.62 -0.86
CA ASP A 164 -15.06 -1.53 -1.96
C ASP A 164 -14.64 -0.94 -3.30
N ALA A 165 -14.94 0.34 -3.56
CA ALA A 165 -14.49 1.03 -4.76
C ALA A 165 -12.96 1.01 -4.91
N LEU A 166 -12.23 1.21 -3.81
CA LEU A 166 -10.76 1.24 -3.80
C LEU A 166 -10.15 -0.16 -4.02
N VAL A 167 -10.78 -1.20 -3.46
CA VAL A 167 -10.42 -2.60 -3.70
C VAL A 167 -10.65 -2.96 -5.17
N TYR A 168 -11.81 -2.62 -5.74
CA TYR A 168 -12.09 -2.89 -7.15
C TYR A 168 -11.14 -2.14 -8.08
N VAL A 169 -10.84 -0.88 -7.80
CA VAL A 169 -9.84 -0.11 -8.56
C VAL A 169 -8.47 -0.77 -8.47
N SER A 170 -8.06 -1.19 -7.28
CA SER A 170 -6.75 -1.83 -7.06
C SER A 170 -6.65 -3.20 -7.71
N LEU A 171 -7.75 -3.96 -7.72
CA LEU A 171 -7.85 -5.26 -8.38
C LEU A 171 -7.85 -5.08 -9.90
N ALA A 172 -8.58 -4.10 -10.43
CA ALA A 172 -8.56 -3.74 -11.83
C ALA A 172 -7.16 -3.27 -12.27
N VAL A 173 -6.48 -2.46 -11.47
CA VAL A 173 -5.08 -2.06 -11.69
C VAL A 173 -4.16 -3.28 -11.67
N THR A 174 -4.31 -4.19 -10.71
CA THR A 174 -3.50 -5.41 -10.60
C THR A 174 -3.69 -6.31 -11.84
N VAL A 175 -4.94 -6.57 -12.22
CA VAL A 175 -5.28 -7.35 -13.42
C VAL A 175 -4.76 -6.67 -14.67
N ALA A 176 -4.97 -5.37 -14.82
CA ALA A 176 -4.46 -4.59 -15.95
C ALA A 176 -2.93 -4.63 -16.04
N MET A 177 -2.23 -4.65 -14.90
CA MET A 177 -0.77 -4.78 -14.87
C MET A 177 -0.30 -6.19 -15.24
N PHE A 178 -1.00 -7.24 -14.79
CA PHE A 178 -0.70 -8.63 -15.16
C PHE A 178 -0.98 -8.91 -16.64
N LEU A 179 -2.04 -8.33 -17.20
CA LEU A 179 -2.46 -8.49 -18.60
C LEU A 179 -1.78 -7.51 -19.56
N SER A 180 -1.29 -6.38 -19.05
CA SER A 180 -0.42 -5.46 -19.78
C SER A 180 0.77 -6.28 -20.28
N PRO A 181 1.03 -6.34 -21.59
CA PRO A 181 2.15 -7.11 -22.10
C PRO A 181 3.42 -6.51 -21.51
N PHE A 182 4.05 -7.23 -20.59
CA PHE A 182 5.43 -7.07 -20.16
C PHE A 182 6.40 -7.43 -21.32
N SER A 183 6.04 -7.10 -22.57
CA SER A 183 6.68 -7.53 -23.82
C SER A 183 7.85 -6.65 -24.24
N SER A 184 8.19 -5.59 -23.51
CA SER A 184 9.41 -4.81 -23.78
C SER A 184 10.66 -5.36 -23.07
N ALA A 185 10.52 -6.22 -22.05
CA ALA A 185 11.68 -6.79 -21.34
C ALA A 185 12.28 -8.04 -22.01
N ARG A 186 11.65 -8.60 -23.05
CA ARG A 186 12.22 -9.71 -23.84
C ARG A 186 12.98 -9.27 -25.10
N ARG A 187 12.98 -7.98 -25.46
CA ARG A 187 13.71 -7.51 -26.64
C ARG A 187 15.14 -7.04 -26.37
N GLU A 188 15.51 -6.74 -25.13
CA GLU A 188 16.89 -6.31 -24.80
C GLU A 188 17.85 -7.45 -24.44
N ILE A 189 17.38 -8.69 -24.27
CA ILE A 189 18.25 -9.86 -24.04
C ILE A 189 18.63 -10.55 -25.37
N ARG A 190 18.21 -9.99 -26.52
CA ARG A 190 18.40 -10.62 -27.83
C ARG A 190 19.05 -9.73 -28.90
N ASN A 191 19.71 -8.64 -28.49
CA ASN A 191 20.61 -7.87 -29.35
C ASN A 191 21.97 -7.73 -28.68
#